data_AF-A0A7V0X207-F1
#
_entry.id   AF-A0A7V0X207-F1
#
_cell.length_a   1.000
_cell.length_b   1.000
_cell.length_c   1.000
_cell.angle_alpha   90.00
_cell.angle_beta   90.00
_cell.angle_gamma   90.00
#
_symmetry.space_group_name_H-M   'P 1'
#
loop_
_entity.id
_entity.type
_entity.pdbx_description
1 polymer ?
#
loop_
_entity_poly.entity_id
_entity_poly.type
_entity_poly.pdbx_seq_one_letter_code
_entity_poly.pdbx_strand_id
1 'polypeptide(L)'
;MKKFKFRLQALLDIREAKEKEVQNELSRVVALQNRERAVQEEYRGRLAEQRGKYAERLRGGGFAPSDIMMYERYIEFAHRVIERQQEKIEAMEPEIKKVRERLVEAARERRVVEKLKEKKWNEYLYELNRETARENDDMNQKLYGRQLRSLTEGAVL
;
A
#
# COMPACT_ATOMS: atom_id res chain seq x y z
N MET A 1 15.32 13.69 -32.12
CA MET A 1 14.02 13.02 -31.85
C MET A 1 13.21 13.74 -30.78
N LYS A 2 11.87 13.70 -30.87
CA LYS A 2 10.96 14.32 -29.88
C LYS A 2 10.93 13.47 -28.60
N LYS A 3 11.00 14.09 -27.42
CA LYS A 3 10.83 13.40 -26.13
C LYS A 3 9.45 12.73 -26.04
N PHE A 4 9.39 11.54 -25.42
CA PHE A 4 8.13 10.84 -25.14
C PHE A 4 7.19 11.70 -24.31
N LYS A 5 5.91 11.71 -24.68
CA LYS A 5 4.83 12.37 -23.93
C LYS A 5 3.63 11.44 -23.84
N PHE A 6 3.28 11.04 -22.64
CA PHE A 6 2.08 10.25 -22.41
C PHE A 6 0.85 11.17 -22.29
N ARG A 7 -0.06 11.08 -23.26
CA ARG A 7 -1.24 11.97 -23.35
C ARG A 7 -2.19 11.86 -22.14
N LEU A 8 -2.19 10.73 -21.45
CA LEU A 8 -3.06 10.45 -20.31
C LEU A 8 -2.32 10.57 -18.96
N GLN A 9 -1.20 11.31 -18.91
CA GLN A 9 -0.45 11.48 -17.66
C GLN A 9 -1.32 12.09 -16.56
N ALA A 10 -2.08 13.16 -16.86
CA ALA A 10 -2.98 13.77 -15.89
C ALA A 10 -4.04 12.79 -15.36
N LEU A 11 -4.56 11.89 -16.20
CA LEU A 11 -5.49 10.85 -15.76
C LEU A 11 -4.81 9.85 -14.83
N LEU A 12 -3.57 9.43 -15.14
CA LEU A 12 -2.79 8.53 -14.28
C LEU A 12 -2.57 9.17 -12.91
N ASP A 13 -2.16 10.44 -12.87
CA ASP A 13 -1.90 11.19 -11.63
C ASP A 13 -3.19 11.29 -10.77
N ILE A 14 -4.35 11.52 -11.39
CA ILE A 14 -5.65 11.54 -10.69
C ILE A 14 -5.97 10.17 -10.08
N ARG A 15 -5.71 9.07 -10.79
CA ARG A 15 -5.97 7.71 -10.29
C ARG A 15 -5.01 7.34 -9.16
N GLU A 16 -3.74 7.73 -9.26
CA GLU A 16 -2.76 7.60 -8.17
C GLU A 16 -3.18 8.36 -6.92
N ALA A 17 -3.61 9.61 -7.07
CA ALA A 17 -4.13 10.41 -5.96
C ALA A 17 -5.36 9.75 -5.33
N LYS A 18 -6.27 9.19 -6.15
CA LYS A 18 -7.47 8.52 -5.66
C LYS A 18 -7.15 7.25 -4.88
N GLU A 19 -6.25 6.40 -5.37
CA GLU A 19 -5.81 5.21 -4.65
C GLU A 19 -5.20 5.58 -3.29
N LYS A 20 -4.32 6.60 -3.27
CA LYS A 20 -3.70 7.10 -2.05
C LYS A 20 -4.72 7.64 -1.04
N GLU A 21 -5.76 8.32 -1.51
CA GLU A 21 -6.86 8.80 -0.67
C GLU A 21 -7.57 7.65 0.04
N VAL A 22 -7.93 6.60 -0.71
CA VAL A 22 -8.60 5.41 -0.15
C VAL A 22 -7.67 4.61 0.77
N GLN A 23 -6.38 4.54 0.46
CA GLN A 23 -5.38 3.93 1.34
C GLN A 23 -5.29 4.65 2.69
N ASN A 24 -5.30 5.99 2.69
CA ASN A 24 -5.31 6.79 3.91
C ASN A 24 -6.61 6.58 4.71
N GLU A 25 -7.74 6.48 4.03
CA GLU A 25 -9.02 6.14 4.65
C GLU A 25 -8.97 4.78 5.36
N LEU A 26 -8.48 3.75 4.67
CA LEU A 26 -8.32 2.42 5.26
C LEU A 26 -7.43 2.47 6.50
N SER A 27 -6.32 3.21 6.41
CA SER A 27 -5.35 3.35 7.49
C SER A 27 -5.99 3.99 8.72
N ARG A 28 -6.86 5.00 8.54
CA ARG A 28 -7.58 5.63 9.65
C ARG A 28 -8.55 4.67 10.34
N VAL A 29 -9.36 3.94 9.58
CA VAL A 29 -10.37 3.03 10.16
C VAL A 29 -9.68 1.84 10.85
N VAL A 30 -8.64 1.27 10.25
CA VAL A 30 -7.85 0.19 10.87
C VAL A 30 -7.14 0.68 12.14
N ALA A 31 -6.59 1.90 12.13
CA ALA A 31 -5.97 2.47 13.33
C ALA A 31 -6.98 2.64 14.48
N LEU A 32 -8.22 3.04 14.18
CA LEU A 32 -9.28 3.12 15.18
C LEU A 32 -9.62 1.74 15.76
N GLN A 33 -9.80 0.73 14.90
CA GLN A 33 -10.06 -0.65 15.36
C GLN A 33 -8.92 -1.19 16.23
N ASN A 34 -7.67 -0.92 15.85
CA ASN A 34 -6.49 -1.34 16.62
C ASN A 34 -6.44 -0.69 18.01
N ARG A 35 -6.91 0.56 18.16
CA ARG A 35 -7.03 1.19 19.49
C ARG A 35 -8.05 0.46 20.36
N GLU A 36 -9.20 0.09 19.81
CA GLU A 36 -10.20 -0.67 20.57
C GLU A 36 -9.68 -2.07 20.94
N ARG A 37 -8.93 -2.73 20.05
CA ARG A 37 -8.23 -4.00 20.35
C ARG A 37 -7.21 -3.83 21.48
N ALA A 38 -6.44 -2.73 21.48
CA ALA A 38 -5.45 -2.46 22.51
C ALA A 38 -6.11 -2.27 23.88
N VAL A 39 -7.22 -1.53 23.96
CA VAL A 39 -8.00 -1.39 25.20
C VAL A 39 -8.53 -2.75 25.65
N GLN A 40 -9.08 -3.55 24.74
CA GLN A 40 -9.56 -4.89 25.09
C GLN A 40 -8.46 -5.77 25.69
N GLU A 41 -7.28 -5.77 25.07
CA GLU A 41 -6.14 -6.57 25.53
C GLU A 41 -5.58 -6.09 26.87
N GLU A 42 -5.56 -4.77 27.08
CA GLU A 42 -5.20 -4.19 28.37
C GLU A 42 -6.10 -4.72 29.50
N TYR A 43 -7.42 -4.74 29.30
CA TYR A 43 -8.34 -5.25 30.33
C TYR A 43 -8.21 -6.76 30.53
N ARG A 44 -7.94 -7.54 29.48
CA ARG A 44 -7.63 -8.98 29.60
C ARG A 44 -6.36 -9.21 30.42
N GLY A 45 -5.30 -8.45 30.13
CA GLY A 45 -4.04 -8.51 30.88
C GLY A 45 -4.23 -8.14 32.35
N ARG A 46 -4.95 -7.05 32.63
CA ARG A 46 -5.26 -6.64 34.01
C ARG A 46 -6.11 -7.70 34.73
N LEU A 47 -7.05 -8.36 34.06
CA LEU A 47 -7.85 -9.44 34.65
C LEU A 47 -6.96 -10.63 35.07
N ALA A 48 -6.01 -11.01 34.21
CA ALA A 48 -5.04 -12.07 34.51
C ALA A 48 -4.13 -11.70 35.71
N GLU A 49 -3.67 -10.45 35.76
CA GLU A 49 -2.86 -9.93 36.87
C GLU A 49 -3.66 -9.92 38.20
N GLN A 50 -4.89 -9.41 38.18
CA GLN A 50 -5.74 -9.37 39.38
C GLN A 50 -6.10 -10.77 39.87
N ARG A 51 -6.32 -11.74 38.96
CA ARG A 51 -6.49 -13.16 39.30
C ARG A 51 -5.29 -13.72 40.06
N GLY A 52 -4.07 -13.40 39.62
CA GLY A 52 -2.84 -13.80 40.31
C GLY A 52 -2.75 -13.22 41.72
N LYS A 53 -2.93 -11.90 41.86
CA LYS A 53 -2.91 -11.20 43.16
C LYS A 53 -3.97 -11.73 44.11
N TYR A 54 -5.17 -12.01 43.60
CA TYR A 54 -6.26 -12.59 44.36
C TYR A 54 -5.91 -13.99 44.90
N ALA A 55 -5.38 -14.87 44.05
CA ALA A 55 -4.95 -16.21 44.45
C ALA A 55 -3.82 -16.19 45.50
N GLU A 56 -2.90 -15.23 45.41
CA GLU A 56 -1.84 -15.04 46.42
C GLU A 56 -2.41 -14.59 47.77
N ARG A 57 -3.32 -13.61 47.79
CA ARG A 57 -3.96 -13.15 49.04
C ARG A 57 -4.75 -14.25 49.72
N LEU A 58 -5.48 -15.05 48.95
CA LEU A 58 -6.20 -16.23 49.45
C LEU A 58 -5.26 -17.23 50.15
N ARG A 59 -4.09 -17.51 49.56
CA ARG A 59 -3.08 -18.40 50.15
C ARG A 59 -2.41 -17.80 51.39
N GLY A 60 -2.27 -16.48 51.44
CA GLY A 60 -1.66 -15.75 52.56
C GLY A 60 -2.53 -15.60 53.81
N GLY A 61 -3.78 -16.06 53.79
CA GLY A 61 -4.69 -16.07 54.96
C GLY A 61 -5.23 -14.71 55.42
N GLY A 62 -4.78 -13.61 54.81
CA GLY A 62 -5.24 -12.24 55.11
C GLY A 62 -6.34 -11.80 54.15
N PHE A 63 -7.58 -12.25 54.39
CA PHE A 63 -8.66 -12.03 53.44
C PHE A 63 -9.98 -11.66 54.12
N ALA A 64 -10.47 -10.44 53.86
CA ALA A 64 -11.74 -9.96 54.37
C ALA A 64 -12.86 -10.18 53.35
N PRO A 65 -14.12 -10.37 53.77
CA PRO A 65 -15.27 -10.46 52.85
C PRO A 65 -15.38 -9.28 51.88
N SER A 66 -14.92 -8.09 52.28
CA SER A 66 -14.85 -6.90 51.43
C SER A 66 -13.90 -7.06 50.22
N ASP A 67 -12.83 -7.85 50.36
CA ASP A 67 -11.88 -8.12 49.28
C ASP A 67 -12.52 -8.97 48.17
N ILE A 68 -13.37 -9.94 48.54
CA ILE A 68 -14.16 -10.74 47.59
C ILE A 68 -15.06 -9.82 46.78
N MET A 69 -15.84 -8.99 47.47
CA MET A 69 -16.80 -8.10 46.82
C MET A 69 -16.12 -7.12 45.87
N MET A 70 -14.96 -6.58 46.25
CA MET A 70 -14.19 -5.68 45.41
C MET A 70 -13.67 -6.39 44.16
N TYR A 71 -13.17 -7.61 44.31
CA TYR A 71 -12.65 -8.41 43.22
C TYR A 71 -13.74 -8.83 42.22
N GLU A 72 -14.88 -9.33 42.70
CA GLU A 72 -16.02 -9.69 41.85
C GLU A 72 -16.55 -8.49 41.06
N ARG A 73 -16.70 -7.33 41.71
CA ARG A 73 -17.09 -6.08 41.03
C ARG A 73 -16.10 -5.67 39.95
N TYR A 74 -14.81 -5.83 40.21
CA TYR A 74 -13.77 -5.54 39.22
C TYR A 74 -13.85 -6.48 38.02
N ILE A 75 -14.04 -7.79 38.25
CA ILE A 75 -14.22 -8.78 37.17
C ILE A 75 -15.42 -8.38 36.29
N GLU A 76 -16.57 -8.12 36.91
CA GLU A 76 -17.79 -7.76 36.19
C GLU A 76 -17.61 -6.47 35.38
N PHE A 77 -16.91 -5.48 35.94
CA PHE A 77 -16.56 -4.25 35.23
C PHE A 77 -15.64 -4.54 34.03
N ALA A 78 -14.55 -5.29 34.24
CA ALA A 78 -13.59 -5.60 33.19
C ALA A 78 -14.22 -6.42 32.04
N HIS A 79 -15.08 -7.40 32.35
CA HIS A 79 -15.82 -8.14 31.34
C HIS A 79 -16.74 -7.23 30.52
N ARG A 80 -17.51 -6.34 31.15
CA ARG A 80 -18.36 -5.37 30.44
C ARG A 80 -17.56 -4.46 29.50
N VAL A 81 -16.35 -4.06 29.90
CA VAL A 81 -15.45 -3.28 29.02
C VAL A 81 -14.97 -4.14 27.85
N ILE A 82 -14.54 -5.38 28.10
CA ILE A 82 -14.06 -6.29 27.03
C ILE A 82 -15.16 -6.56 26.00
N GLU A 83 -16.40 -6.80 26.45
CA GLU A 83 -17.58 -7.01 25.61
C GLU A 83 -17.89 -5.78 24.76
N ARG A 84 -17.97 -4.60 25.39
CA ARG A 84 -18.21 -3.34 24.65
C ARG A 84 -17.13 -3.07 23.60
N GLN A 85 -15.88 -3.36 23.91
CA GLN A 85 -14.78 -3.20 22.95
C GLN A 85 -14.89 -4.22 21.81
N GLN A 86 -15.32 -5.44 22.11
CA GLN A 86 -15.59 -6.46 21.09
C GLN A 86 -16.70 -6.01 20.12
N GLU A 87 -17.82 -5.51 20.64
CA GLU A 87 -18.93 -4.98 19.83
C GLU A 87 -18.47 -3.85 18.89
N LYS A 88 -17.65 -2.92 19.40
CA LYS A 88 -17.08 -1.84 18.58
C LYS A 88 -16.17 -2.38 17.48
N ILE A 89 -15.31 -3.35 17.79
CA ILE A 89 -14.39 -3.96 16.83
C ILE A 89 -15.19 -4.61 15.70
N GLU A 90 -16.22 -5.38 16.04
CA GLU A 90 -17.09 -6.07 15.09
C GLU A 90 -17.91 -5.10 14.24
N ALA A 91 -18.42 -4.02 14.85
CA ALA A 91 -19.15 -2.98 14.14
C ALA A 91 -18.30 -2.24 13.09
N MET A 92 -16.96 -2.22 13.24
CA MET A 92 -16.05 -1.61 12.26
C MET A 92 -15.70 -2.54 11.08
N GLU A 93 -15.85 -3.87 11.21
CA GLU A 93 -15.48 -4.83 10.17
C GLU A 93 -16.18 -4.59 8.82
N PRO A 94 -17.50 -4.31 8.75
CA PRO A 94 -18.17 -4.02 7.49
C PRO A 94 -17.59 -2.81 6.77
N GLU A 95 -17.24 -1.75 7.51
CA GLU A 95 -16.68 -0.53 6.94
C GLU A 95 -15.25 -0.76 6.45
N ILE A 96 -14.42 -1.44 7.23
CA ILE A 96 -13.07 -1.84 6.81
C ILE A 96 -13.13 -2.67 5.52
N LYS A 97 -14.08 -3.60 5.43
CA LYS A 97 -14.27 -4.41 4.23
C LYS A 97 -14.64 -3.55 3.01
N LYS A 98 -15.60 -2.63 3.15
CA LYS A 98 -15.98 -1.70 2.07
C LYS A 98 -14.81 -0.84 1.59
N VAL A 99 -14.01 -0.30 2.51
CA VAL A 99 -12.86 0.53 2.15
C VAL A 99 -11.77 -0.31 1.46
N ARG A 100 -11.56 -1.57 1.88
CA ARG A 100 -10.66 -2.51 1.19
C ARG A 100 -11.12 -2.79 -0.24
N GLU A 101 -12.40 -3.05 -0.46
CA GLU A 101 -12.96 -3.27 -1.80
C GLU A 101 -12.77 -2.04 -2.69
N ARG A 102 -13.03 -0.84 -2.16
CA ARG A 102 -12.76 0.43 -2.86
C ARG A 102 -11.28 0.63 -3.20
N LEU A 103 -10.37 0.21 -2.32
CA LEU A 103 -8.93 0.30 -2.58
C LEU A 103 -8.51 -0.62 -3.72
N VAL A 104 -9.05 -1.85 -3.76
CA VAL A 104 -8.79 -2.80 -4.85
C VAL A 104 -9.24 -2.23 -6.19
N GLU A 105 -10.44 -1.65 -6.24
CA GLU A 105 -10.95 -1.03 -7.47
C GLU A 105 -10.11 0.19 -7.88
N ALA A 106 -9.77 1.09 -6.95
CA ALA A 106 -8.90 2.24 -7.25
C ALA A 106 -7.52 1.82 -7.80
N ALA A 107 -6.92 0.79 -7.20
CA ALA A 107 -5.65 0.23 -7.66
C ALA A 107 -5.77 -0.41 -9.05
N ARG A 108 -6.89 -1.11 -9.32
CA ARG A 108 -7.17 -1.69 -10.64
C ARG A 108 -7.29 -0.59 -11.70
N GLU A 109 -8.04 0.47 -11.42
CA GLU A 109 -8.24 1.59 -12.34
C GLU A 109 -6.92 2.31 -12.64
N ARG A 110 -6.08 2.59 -11.63
CA ARG A 110 -4.73 3.14 -11.84
C ARG A 110 -3.91 2.21 -12.74
N ARG A 111 -3.89 0.92 -12.44
CA ARG A 111 -3.06 -0.07 -13.14
C ARG A 111 -3.42 -0.23 -14.62
N VAL A 112 -4.68 -0.02 -14.99
CA VAL A 112 -5.10 0.01 -16.40
C VAL A 112 -4.38 1.13 -17.17
N VAL A 113 -4.34 2.34 -16.59
CA VAL A 113 -3.70 3.50 -17.23
C VAL A 113 -2.17 3.37 -17.23
N GLU A 114 -1.61 2.83 -16.15
CA GLU A 114 -0.17 2.52 -16.03
C GLU A 114 0.29 1.55 -17.12
N LYS A 115 -0.41 0.42 -17.30
CA LYS A 115 -0.10 -0.54 -18.38
C LYS A 115 -0.21 0.08 -19.77
N LEU A 116 -1.15 1.00 -19.98
CA LEU A 116 -1.25 1.72 -21.25
C LEU A 116 -0.03 2.64 -21.46
N LYS A 117 0.45 3.31 -20.42
CA LYS A 117 1.67 4.13 -20.46
C LYS A 117 2.90 3.28 -20.81
N GLU A 118 3.07 2.14 -20.16
CA GLU A 118 4.15 1.18 -20.44
C GLU A 118 4.13 0.71 -21.90
N LYS A 119 2.95 0.34 -22.42
CA LYS A 119 2.79 -0.04 -23.82
C LYS A 119 3.20 1.08 -24.77
N LYS A 120 2.73 2.32 -24.51
CA LYS A 120 3.08 3.49 -25.33
C LYS A 120 4.56 3.85 -25.26
N TRP A 121 5.19 3.63 -24.11
CA TRP A 121 6.63 3.81 -23.95
C TRP A 121 7.42 2.80 -24.81
N ASN A 122 7.02 1.54 -24.80
CA ASN A 122 7.66 0.50 -25.62
C ASN A 122 7.49 0.77 -27.12
N GLU A 123 6.30 1.20 -27.56
CA GLU A 123 6.06 1.64 -28.94
C GLU A 123 6.97 2.80 -29.34
N TYR A 124 7.14 3.79 -28.46
CA TYR A 124 8.04 4.92 -28.68
C TYR A 124 9.51 4.48 -28.80
N LEU A 125 9.99 3.60 -27.92
CA LEU A 125 11.35 3.08 -27.97
C LEU A 125 11.62 2.28 -29.25
N TYR A 126 10.64 1.50 -29.71
CA TYR A 126 10.74 0.76 -30.95
C TYR A 126 10.91 1.68 -32.15
N GLU A 127 10.07 2.71 -32.28
CA GLU A 127 10.16 3.70 -33.36
C GLU A 127 11.47 4.49 -33.29
N LEU A 128 11.90 4.88 -32.08
CA LEU A 128 13.18 5.57 -31.86
C LEU A 128 14.37 4.74 -32.35
N ASN A 129 14.41 3.45 -32.01
CA ASN A 129 15.44 2.54 -32.49
C ASN A 129 15.41 2.38 -34.01
N ARG A 130 14.20 2.30 -34.61
CA ARG A 130 14.05 2.18 -36.06
C ARG A 130 14.54 3.43 -36.79
N GLU A 131 14.22 4.63 -36.30
CA GLU A 131 14.73 5.89 -36.84
C GLU A 131 16.25 5.97 -36.71
N THR A 132 16.80 5.66 -35.53
CA THR A 132 18.25 5.68 -35.29
C THR A 132 19.01 4.70 -36.18
N ALA A 133 18.46 3.49 -36.41
CA ALA A 133 19.06 2.51 -37.31
C ALA A 133 19.10 3.02 -38.76
N ARG A 134 18.01 3.63 -39.24
CA ARG A 134 17.98 4.26 -40.59
C ARG A 134 18.98 5.40 -40.72
N GLU A 135 19.06 6.28 -39.72
CA GLU A 135 20.03 7.38 -39.72
C GLU A 135 21.47 6.85 -39.79
N ASN A 136 21.79 5.78 -39.05
CA ASN A 136 23.08 5.12 -39.10
C ASN A 136 23.39 4.49 -40.47
N ASP A 137 22.42 3.80 -41.08
CA ASP A 137 22.58 3.20 -42.41
C ASP A 137 22.83 4.27 -43.48
N ASP A 138 22.06 5.36 -43.45
CA ASP A 138 22.22 6.51 -44.36
C ASP A 138 23.60 7.18 -44.18
N MET A 139 24.07 7.30 -42.93
CA MET A 139 25.41 7.81 -42.64
C MET A 139 26.50 6.89 -43.17
N ASN A 140 26.37 5.57 -42.96
CA ASN A 140 27.31 4.58 -43.45
C ASN A 140 27.39 4.60 -44.98
N GLN A 141 26.25 4.61 -45.68
CA GLN A 141 26.24 4.71 -47.15
C GLN A 141 26.95 5.97 -47.66
N LYS A 142 26.75 7.12 -47.01
CA LYS A 142 27.44 8.37 -47.36
C LYS A 142 28.95 8.28 -47.15
N LEU A 143 29.41 7.64 -46.06
CA LEU A 143 30.82 7.42 -45.77
C LEU A 143 31.46 6.48 -46.80
N TYR A 144 30.83 5.34 -47.08
CA TYR A 144 31.29 4.40 -48.13
C TYR A 144 31.36 5.07 -49.50
N GLY A 145 30.35 5.86 -49.88
CA GLY A 145 30.34 6.60 -51.14
C GLY A 145 31.39 7.72 -51.23
N ARG A 146 31.90 8.23 -50.10
CA ARG A 146 33.07 9.14 -50.09
C ARG A 146 34.37 8.38 -50.26
N GLN A 147 34.55 7.26 -49.55
CA GLN A 147 35.74 6.42 -49.67
C GLN A 147 35.93 5.86 -51.09
N LEU A 148 34.85 5.37 -51.72
CA LEU A 148 34.88 4.92 -53.11
C LEU A 148 35.34 6.02 -54.06
N ARG A 149 34.83 7.25 -53.89
CA ARG A 149 35.25 8.40 -54.70
C ARG A 149 36.72 8.76 -54.53
N SER A 150 37.23 8.76 -53.29
CA SER A 150 38.65 9.01 -53.03
C SER A 150 39.58 7.93 -53.60
N LEU A 151 39.13 6.67 -53.65
CA LEU A 151 39.89 5.57 -54.24
C LEU A 151 39.91 5.63 -55.77
N THR A 152 38.80 6.04 -56.40
CA THR A 152 38.75 6.23 -57.86
C THR A 152 39.54 7.45 -58.32
N GLU A 153 39.58 8.52 -57.54
CA GLU A 153 40.36 9.73 -57.87
C GLU A 153 41.87 9.52 -57.62
N GLY A 154 42.24 8.69 -56.64
CA GLY A 154 43.64 8.33 -56.37
C GLY A 154 44.25 7.29 -57.34
N ALA A 155 43.42 6.57 -58.11
CA ALA A 155 43.88 5.57 -59.10
C ALA A 155 44.04 6.14 -60.53
N VAL A 156 43.73 7.42 -60.73
CA VAL A 156 43.83 8.13 -62.02
C VAL A 156 45.09 9.03 -62.10
N LEU A 157 45.98 8.93 -61.11
CA LEU A 157 47.35 9.49 -61.14
C LEU A 157 48.37 8.36 -61.22
#